data_AF-T0YHK3-F1
#
_entry.id   AF-T0YHK3-F1
#
_cell.length_a   1.000
_cell.length_b   1.000
_cell.length_c   1.000
_cell.angle_alpha   90.00
_cell.angle_beta   90.00
_cell.angle_gamma   90.00
#
_symmetry.space_group_name_H-M   'P 1'
#
loop_
_entity.id
_entity.type
_entity.pdbx_description
1 polymer ?
#
loop_
_entity_poly.entity_id
_entity_poly.type
_entity_poly.pdbx_seq_one_letter_code
_entity_poly.pdbx_strand_id
1 'polypeptide(L)'
;PGSYSLAVQLPTNATFLSWTTQGGVSVAAPTTASTSLTVTGPGTVTALESAPALAVGAIVPSASTVPVSEPDTLNATVLSGPGPYAYRWIGCAGLGSTASVVCTPTVVGNFTIDVNVTDAFGDSMMAPPLVLHVVAGFSVAITASPSAVTLGNAVTFTTTASSGAAPFTYQYVGLPSGCGTPTTAAFRCTPTTAGSYPISVLVIDARGFRAVANLDFYVNP
;
A
#
# COMPACT_ATOMS: atom_id res chain seq x y z
N PRO A 1 30.72 6.18 53.88
CA PRO A 1 30.19 7.56 53.78
C PRO A 1 31.06 8.38 52.83
N GLY A 2 30.46 9.13 51.90
CA GLY A 2 31.23 9.85 50.89
C GLY A 2 30.35 10.62 49.92
N SER A 3 30.98 11.46 49.10
CA SER A 3 30.33 12.19 48.00
C SER A 3 30.75 11.58 46.67
N TYR A 4 29.78 11.37 45.77
CA TYR A 4 29.95 10.70 44.49
C TYR A 4 29.29 11.52 43.39
N SER A 5 29.84 11.48 42.18
CA SER A 5 29.13 11.95 41.00
C SER A 5 28.03 10.96 40.63
N LEU A 6 26.85 11.47 40.37
CA LEU A 6 25.70 10.69 39.91
C LEU A 6 25.19 11.30 38.60
N ALA A 7 25.04 10.49 37.57
CA ALA A 7 24.47 10.93 36.30
C ALA A 7 23.53 9.85 35.76
N VAL A 8 22.39 10.27 35.22
CA VAL A 8 21.47 9.36 34.53
C VAL A 8 21.80 9.29 33.03
N GLN A 9 21.71 8.10 32.45
CA GLN A 9 21.77 7.92 31.00
C GLN A 9 20.35 7.74 30.49
N LEU A 10 19.82 8.77 29.84
CA LEU A 10 18.48 8.74 29.30
C LEU A 10 18.45 8.01 27.94
N PRO A 11 17.38 7.29 27.63
CA PRO A 11 17.05 6.90 26.26
C PRO A 11 16.94 8.13 25.35
N THR A 12 17.11 7.93 24.04
CA THR A 12 16.95 9.00 23.05
C THR A 12 15.60 9.69 23.20
N ASN A 13 15.60 11.03 23.31
CA ASN A 13 14.42 11.89 23.45
C ASN A 13 13.60 11.73 24.75
N ALA A 14 14.07 10.96 25.74
CA ALA A 14 13.50 11.00 27.09
C ALA A 14 13.95 12.28 27.83
N THR A 15 13.15 12.72 28.79
CA THR A 15 13.47 13.90 29.61
C THR A 15 13.65 13.48 31.07
N PHE A 16 14.75 13.91 31.67
CA PHE A 16 14.96 13.75 33.11
C PHE A 16 14.08 14.75 33.86
N LEU A 17 13.36 14.29 34.86
CA LEU A 17 12.50 15.14 35.68
C LEU A 17 13.17 15.49 37.01
N SER A 18 13.48 14.47 37.82
CA SER A 18 14.10 14.68 39.14
C SER A 18 14.66 13.42 39.77
N TRP A 19 15.53 13.60 40.76
CA TRP A 19 16.00 12.58 41.67
C TRP A 19 15.13 12.61 42.94
N THR A 20 14.73 11.44 43.42
CA THR A 20 14.15 11.28 44.75
C THR A 20 15.06 10.41 45.61
N THR A 21 15.09 10.68 46.91
CA THR A 21 15.98 10.00 47.85
C THR A 21 15.24 9.59 49.11
N GLN A 22 15.62 8.45 49.68
CA GLN A 22 15.08 7.95 50.94
C GLN A 22 16.21 7.37 51.81
N GLY A 23 16.22 7.68 53.10
CA GLY A 23 17.22 7.17 54.05
C GLY A 23 18.48 8.04 54.12
N GLY A 24 19.63 7.42 54.38
CA GLY A 24 20.93 8.09 54.59
C GLY A 24 21.61 8.56 53.31
N VAL A 25 20.85 9.00 52.32
CA VAL A 25 21.35 9.48 51.02
C VAL A 25 20.67 10.79 50.63
N SER A 26 21.40 11.72 50.01
CA SER A 26 20.86 12.98 49.51
C SER A 26 21.59 13.45 48.25
N VAL A 27 20.90 14.21 47.41
CA VAL A 27 21.43 14.78 46.15
C VAL A 27 21.45 16.29 46.21
N ALA A 28 22.53 16.91 45.72
CA ALA A 28 22.72 18.37 45.81
C ALA A 28 21.81 19.16 44.86
N ALA A 29 21.65 18.68 43.63
CA ALA A 29 20.78 19.27 42.61
C ALA A 29 19.81 18.20 42.10
N PRO A 30 18.61 18.06 42.70
CA PRO A 30 17.71 16.97 42.38
C PRO A 30 17.09 17.08 40.98
N THR A 31 17.07 18.25 40.35
CA THR A 31 16.46 18.46 39.02
C THR A 31 17.46 18.42 37.86
N THR A 32 18.74 18.13 38.12
CA THR A 32 19.76 18.00 37.08
C THR A 32 20.12 16.54 36.83
N ALA A 33 20.18 16.15 35.56
CA ALA A 33 20.51 14.78 35.15
C ALA A 33 21.87 14.32 35.66
N SER A 34 22.82 15.24 35.80
CA SER A 34 24.10 15.05 36.48
C SER A 34 24.13 15.86 37.78
N THR A 35 24.46 15.21 38.89
CA THR A 35 24.42 15.76 40.25
C THR A 35 25.47 15.13 41.16
N SER A 36 25.55 15.58 42.40
CA SER A 36 26.39 14.97 43.45
C SER A 36 25.52 14.25 44.48
N LEU A 37 25.85 12.99 44.76
CA LEU A 37 25.21 12.13 45.75
C LEU A 37 26.07 12.09 47.02
N THR A 38 25.48 12.42 48.17
CA THR A 38 26.09 12.22 49.48
C THR A 38 25.49 10.99 50.15
N VAL A 39 26.34 10.06 50.58
CA VAL A 39 25.94 8.83 51.29
C VAL A 39 26.43 8.89 52.73
N THR A 40 25.52 8.95 53.69
CA THR A 40 25.79 8.94 55.15
C THR A 40 25.29 7.65 55.82
N GLY A 41 24.44 6.87 55.16
CA GLY A 41 23.91 5.59 55.63
C GLY A 41 23.17 4.84 54.51
N PRO A 42 22.47 3.73 54.82
CA PRO A 42 21.66 3.01 53.85
C PRO A 42 20.49 3.86 53.35
N GLY A 43 20.18 3.76 52.06
CA GLY A 43 19.11 4.52 51.42
C GLY A 43 18.94 4.16 49.96
N THR A 44 17.94 4.74 49.32
CA THR A 44 17.63 4.58 47.89
C THR A 44 17.68 5.92 47.18
N VAL A 45 18.10 5.88 45.92
CA VAL A 45 18.08 7.01 45.00
C VAL A 45 17.33 6.56 43.75
N THR A 46 16.33 7.32 43.33
CA THR A 46 15.48 6.98 42.18
C THR A 46 15.47 8.15 41.20
N ALA A 47 15.79 7.87 39.94
CA ALA A 47 15.58 8.81 38.84
C ALA A 47 14.12 8.76 38.40
N LEU A 48 13.50 9.92 38.25
CA LEU A 48 12.21 10.09 37.61
C LEU A 48 12.43 10.67 36.22
N GLU A 49 11.85 10.01 35.23
CA GLU A 49 12.00 10.33 33.81
C GLU A 49 10.62 10.38 33.14
N SER A 50 10.51 11.16 32.08
CA SER A 50 9.35 11.16 31.18
C SER A 50 9.75 10.67 29.81
N ALA A 51 8.99 9.71 29.28
CA ALA A 51 9.13 9.23 27.92
C ALA A 51 8.78 10.35 26.92
N PRO A 52 9.34 10.30 25.69
CA PRO A 52 8.89 11.18 24.61
C PRO A 52 7.42 10.89 24.27
N ALA A 53 6.67 11.95 23.97
CA ALA A 53 5.29 11.81 23.52
C ALA A 53 5.21 10.99 22.22
N LEU A 54 4.18 10.16 22.08
CA LEU A 54 3.91 9.41 20.86
C LEU A 54 3.56 10.37 19.71
N ALA A 55 4.28 10.27 18.60
CA ALA A 55 3.97 10.96 17.36
C ALA A 55 4.05 9.99 16.17
N VAL A 56 3.07 10.08 15.27
CA VAL A 56 2.93 9.19 14.11
C VAL A 56 2.96 10.02 12.84
N GLY A 57 3.77 9.61 11.87
CA GLY A 57 3.89 10.25 10.57
C GLY A 57 2.70 9.93 9.66
N ALA A 58 2.66 10.57 8.49
CA ALA A 58 1.68 10.28 7.46
C ALA A 58 1.81 8.83 6.95
N ILE A 59 0.69 8.22 6.61
CA ILE A 59 0.65 6.92 5.94
C ILE A 59 1.23 7.09 4.52
N VAL A 60 2.13 6.19 4.12
CA VAL A 60 2.77 6.22 2.80
C VAL A 60 2.31 5.00 1.99
N PRO A 61 1.55 5.18 0.88
CA PRO A 61 1.24 4.10 -0.05
C PRO A 61 2.42 3.82 -0.99
N SER A 62 2.45 2.64 -1.61
CA SER A 62 3.47 2.32 -2.62
C SER A 62 3.18 2.99 -3.96
N ALA A 63 1.91 3.28 -4.26
CA ALA A 63 1.48 4.05 -5.41
C ALA A 63 0.52 5.19 -5.02
N SER A 64 0.63 6.33 -5.69
CA SER A 64 -0.29 7.46 -5.49
C SER A 64 -1.69 7.22 -6.07
N THR A 65 -1.81 6.26 -7.00
CA THR A 65 -3.07 5.80 -7.60
C THR A 65 -3.02 4.30 -7.75
N VAL A 66 -4.11 3.61 -7.41
CA VAL A 66 -4.18 2.15 -7.38
C VAL A 66 -5.31 1.67 -8.30
N PRO A 67 -5.05 0.79 -9.27
CA PRO A 67 -6.14 0.18 -10.03
C PRO A 67 -7.01 -0.69 -9.13
N VAL A 68 -8.33 -0.71 -9.37
CA VAL A 68 -9.23 -1.62 -8.65
C VAL A 68 -8.74 -3.07 -8.81
N SER A 69 -8.88 -3.87 -7.76
CA SER A 69 -8.40 -5.25 -7.62
C SER A 69 -6.89 -5.46 -7.60
N GLU A 70 -6.07 -4.40 -7.70
CA GLU A 70 -4.62 -4.49 -7.53
C GLU A 70 -4.21 -4.21 -6.07
N PRO A 71 -3.27 -4.98 -5.49
CA PRO A 71 -2.79 -4.74 -4.14
C PRO A 71 -1.87 -3.51 -4.07
N ASP A 72 -2.01 -2.73 -3.00
CA ASP A 72 -1.10 -1.63 -2.65
C ASP A 72 -0.59 -1.82 -1.22
N THR A 73 0.69 -1.53 -1.00
CA THR A 73 1.32 -1.63 0.33
C THR A 73 1.27 -0.27 1.02
N LEU A 74 0.71 -0.24 2.22
CA LEU A 74 0.58 0.95 3.06
C LEU A 74 1.52 0.84 4.25
N ASN A 75 2.29 1.89 4.52
CA ASN A 75 3.26 1.95 5.61
C ASN A 75 2.94 3.08 6.58
N ALA A 76 2.98 2.78 7.87
CA ALA A 76 2.93 3.75 8.96
C ALA A 76 4.30 3.88 9.64
N THR A 77 4.71 5.10 9.94
CA THR A 77 5.98 5.40 10.63
C THR A 77 5.71 6.09 11.96
N VAL A 78 6.35 5.61 13.02
CA VAL A 78 6.34 6.28 14.33
C VAL A 78 7.54 7.22 14.37
N LEU A 79 7.28 8.51 14.65
CA LEU A 79 8.30 9.57 14.68
C LEU A 79 8.92 9.72 16.07
N SER A 80 8.13 9.54 17.12
CA SER A 80 8.57 9.55 18.52
C SER A 80 7.64 8.70 19.37
N GLY A 81 8.11 8.31 20.56
CA GLY A 81 7.40 7.43 21.47
C GLY A 81 8.21 6.18 21.80
N PRO A 82 7.90 5.49 22.91
CA PRO A 82 8.53 4.23 23.30
C PRO A 82 7.81 3.01 22.71
N GLY A 83 8.55 2.16 21.99
CA GLY A 83 8.04 0.86 21.53
C GLY A 83 8.00 -0.20 22.65
N PRO A 84 7.34 -1.36 22.40
CA PRO A 84 6.75 -1.80 21.14
C PRO A 84 5.45 -1.06 20.77
N TYR A 85 5.09 -1.10 19.49
CA TYR A 85 3.89 -0.45 18.96
C TYR A 85 2.83 -1.45 18.51
N ALA A 86 1.56 -1.15 18.78
CA ALA A 86 0.40 -1.86 18.24
C ALA A 86 -0.29 -0.98 17.19
N TYR A 87 -0.66 -1.58 16.06
CA TYR A 87 -1.29 -0.87 14.93
C TYR A 87 -2.72 -1.36 14.73
N ARG A 88 -3.64 -0.41 14.54
CA ARG A 88 -5.03 -0.68 14.18
C ARG A 88 -5.41 0.13 12.96
N TRP A 89 -5.46 -0.55 11.82
CA TRP A 89 -5.80 0.04 10.53
C TRP A 89 -7.30 0.01 10.24
N ILE A 90 -7.79 1.02 9.51
CA ILE A 90 -9.18 1.17 9.10
C ILE A 90 -9.20 1.72 7.66
N GLY A 91 -10.22 1.36 6.88
CA GLY A 91 -10.46 1.92 5.54
C GLY A 91 -10.23 0.94 4.38
N CYS A 92 -9.68 -0.24 4.65
CA CYS A 92 -9.58 -1.33 3.68
C CYS A 92 -9.88 -2.68 4.34
N ALA A 93 -10.38 -3.64 3.55
CA ALA A 93 -10.72 -4.97 4.06
C ALA A 93 -9.46 -5.81 4.27
N GLY A 94 -9.42 -6.60 5.36
CA GLY A 94 -8.36 -7.58 5.61
C GLY A 94 -7.01 -6.99 6.06
N LEU A 95 -6.97 -5.71 6.48
CA LEU A 95 -5.74 -5.11 6.99
C LEU A 95 -5.27 -5.79 8.29
N GLY A 96 -3.96 -6.02 8.38
CA GLY A 96 -3.31 -6.60 9.56
C GLY A 96 -3.04 -5.60 10.68
N SER A 97 -2.19 -5.98 11.63
CA SER A 97 -1.83 -5.20 12.83
C SER A 97 -0.35 -4.81 12.89
N THR A 98 0.31 -4.77 11.74
CA THR A 98 1.73 -4.44 11.57
C THR A 98 1.92 -3.01 11.05
N ALA A 99 3.14 -2.50 11.12
CA ALA A 99 3.49 -1.18 10.58
C ALA A 99 3.33 -1.08 9.05
N SER A 100 3.37 -2.23 8.37
CA SER A 100 3.16 -2.38 6.93
C SER A 100 2.01 -3.35 6.68
N VAL A 101 1.04 -2.96 5.85
CA VAL A 101 -0.14 -3.76 5.50
C VAL A 101 -0.43 -3.68 4.00
N VAL A 102 -1.12 -4.68 3.46
CA VAL A 102 -1.53 -4.69 2.05
C VAL A 102 -3.04 -4.44 1.97
N CYS A 103 -3.44 -3.47 1.14
CA CYS A 103 -4.82 -3.17 0.81
C CYS A 103 -5.12 -3.57 -0.64
N THR A 104 -6.23 -4.26 -0.87
CA THR A 104 -6.71 -4.60 -2.22
C THR A 104 -8.12 -4.03 -2.41
N PRO A 105 -8.27 -2.83 -2.99
CA PRO A 105 -9.57 -2.18 -3.15
C PRO A 105 -10.43 -2.91 -4.18
N THR A 106 -11.73 -3.04 -3.92
CA THR A 106 -12.68 -3.74 -4.80
C THR A 106 -13.63 -2.81 -5.55
N VAL A 107 -13.61 -1.52 -5.22
CA VAL A 107 -14.50 -0.51 -5.81
C VAL A 107 -13.66 0.70 -6.23
N VAL A 108 -14.00 1.30 -7.37
CA VAL A 108 -13.37 2.53 -7.86
C VAL A 108 -13.86 3.73 -7.05
N GLY A 109 -12.97 4.65 -6.71
CA GLY A 109 -13.31 5.84 -5.92
C GLY A 109 -12.18 6.29 -5.02
N ASN A 110 -12.46 7.28 -4.19
CA ASN A 110 -11.51 7.76 -3.18
C ASN A 110 -11.88 7.16 -1.83
N PHE A 111 -10.91 6.57 -1.13
CA PHE A 111 -11.09 5.93 0.17
C PHE A 111 -10.18 6.57 1.20
N THR A 112 -10.69 6.85 2.39
CA THR A 112 -9.87 7.32 3.50
C THR A 112 -9.33 6.12 4.26
N ILE A 113 -8.00 6.06 4.41
CA ILE A 113 -7.29 5.09 5.23
C ILE A 113 -6.79 5.79 6.49
N ASP A 114 -7.05 5.14 7.62
CA ASP A 114 -6.65 5.58 8.93
C ASP A 114 -5.82 4.49 9.63
N VAL A 115 -4.90 4.91 10.49
CA VAL A 115 -4.19 4.01 11.41
C VAL A 115 -4.07 4.66 12.77
N ASN A 116 -4.50 3.93 13.80
CA ASN A 116 -4.23 4.25 15.19
C ASN A 116 -3.03 3.44 15.66
N VAL A 117 -2.02 4.10 16.21
CA VAL A 117 -0.85 3.46 16.80
C VAL A 117 -0.90 3.63 18.30
N THR A 118 -0.64 2.54 19.03
CA THR A 118 -0.55 2.55 20.50
C THR A 118 0.85 2.14 20.93
N ASP A 119 1.42 2.85 21.88
CA ASP A 119 2.78 2.61 22.39
C ASP A 119 2.82 1.65 23.59
N ALA A 120 4.01 1.43 24.16
CA ALA A 120 4.21 0.51 25.27
C ALA A 120 3.55 0.94 26.59
N PHE A 121 3.27 2.24 26.75
CA PHE A 121 2.62 2.79 27.94
C PHE A 121 1.11 2.96 27.76
N GLY A 122 0.59 2.64 26.57
CA GLY A 122 -0.84 2.68 26.25
C GLY A 122 -1.29 4.01 25.65
N ASP A 123 -0.37 4.94 25.36
CA ASP A 123 -0.70 6.18 24.66
C ASP A 123 -1.05 5.85 23.21
N SER A 124 -2.08 6.51 22.67
CA SER A 124 -2.57 6.26 21.31
C SER A 124 -2.61 7.52 20.46
N MET A 125 -2.16 7.42 19.22
CA MET A 125 -2.13 8.52 18.25
C MET A 125 -2.60 8.05 16.88
N MET A 126 -3.47 8.84 16.26
CA MET A 126 -3.87 8.67 14.87
C MET A 126 -2.84 9.31 13.94
N ALA A 127 -2.45 8.58 12.90
CA ALA A 127 -1.71 9.19 11.79
C ALA A 127 -2.59 10.23 11.06
N PRO A 128 -1.99 11.20 10.35
CA PRO A 128 -2.72 11.95 9.33
C PRO A 128 -3.40 11.01 8.33
N PRO A 129 -4.70 11.22 8.02
CA PRO A 129 -5.45 10.33 7.14
C PRO A 129 -4.89 10.33 5.72
N LEU A 130 -4.84 9.16 5.09
CA LEU A 130 -4.49 9.01 3.68
C LEU A 130 -5.76 8.93 2.84
N VAL A 131 -5.83 9.73 1.78
CA VAL A 131 -6.84 9.54 0.72
C VAL A 131 -6.23 8.68 -0.37
N LEU A 132 -6.69 7.44 -0.47
CA LEU A 132 -6.29 6.50 -1.51
C LEU A 132 -7.18 6.67 -2.74
N HIS A 133 -6.55 6.98 -3.88
CA HIS A 133 -7.23 7.16 -5.17
C HIS A 133 -7.27 5.84 -5.94
N VAL A 134 -8.44 5.20 -5.94
CA VAL A 134 -8.67 3.95 -6.66
C VAL A 134 -9.29 4.23 -8.01
N VAL A 135 -8.61 3.82 -9.07
CA VAL A 135 -9.03 4.04 -10.46
C VAL A 135 -9.51 2.75 -11.12
N ALA A 136 -10.18 2.86 -12.26
CA ALA A 136 -10.58 1.68 -13.02
C ALA A 136 -9.37 0.81 -13.39
N GLY A 137 -9.50 -0.50 -13.20
CA GLY A 137 -8.51 -1.50 -13.59
C GLY A 137 -8.35 -1.56 -15.11
N PHE A 138 -7.20 -2.05 -15.59
CA PHE A 138 -6.94 -2.19 -17.02
C PHE A 138 -7.96 -3.15 -17.65
N SER A 139 -8.66 -2.70 -18.68
CA SER A 139 -9.70 -3.49 -19.34
C SER A 139 -9.61 -3.40 -20.85
N VAL A 140 -10.03 -4.47 -21.52
CA VAL A 140 -10.01 -4.59 -22.98
C VAL A 140 -11.39 -5.02 -23.47
N ALA A 141 -11.78 -4.55 -24.64
CA ALA A 141 -12.90 -5.05 -25.40
C ALA A 141 -12.49 -5.34 -26.85
N ILE A 142 -13.14 -6.31 -27.49
CA ILE A 142 -12.97 -6.63 -28.91
C ILE A 142 -14.34 -6.65 -29.58
N THR A 143 -14.40 -6.08 -30.79
CA THR A 143 -15.60 -6.05 -31.61
C THR A 143 -15.28 -6.43 -33.06
N ALA A 144 -16.29 -6.90 -33.78
CA ALA A 144 -16.22 -7.18 -35.21
C ALA A 144 -17.27 -6.36 -35.97
N SER A 145 -16.90 -5.84 -37.13
CA SER A 145 -17.80 -5.15 -38.04
C SER A 145 -17.60 -5.66 -39.48
N PRO A 146 -18.60 -6.33 -40.08
CA PRO A 146 -19.88 -6.75 -39.48
C PRO A 146 -19.72 -7.77 -38.32
N SER A 147 -20.74 -7.92 -37.46
CA SER A 147 -20.70 -8.87 -36.33
C SER A 147 -20.76 -10.35 -36.74
N ALA A 148 -21.17 -10.63 -37.99
CA ALA A 148 -21.05 -11.91 -38.67
C ALA A 148 -20.89 -11.67 -40.17
N VAL A 149 -20.20 -12.56 -40.88
CA VAL A 149 -19.95 -12.43 -42.33
C VAL A 149 -20.20 -13.75 -43.06
N THR A 150 -20.54 -13.69 -44.34
CA THR A 150 -20.51 -14.86 -45.22
C THR A 150 -19.08 -15.20 -45.61
N LEU A 151 -18.79 -16.48 -45.83
CA LEU A 151 -17.52 -16.98 -46.34
C LEU A 151 -17.02 -16.12 -47.51
N GLY A 152 -15.75 -15.70 -47.47
CA GLY A 152 -15.15 -14.88 -48.53
C GLY A 152 -15.45 -13.38 -48.45
N ASN A 153 -16.31 -12.93 -47.54
CA ASN A 153 -16.50 -11.49 -47.27
C ASN A 153 -15.54 -10.98 -46.19
N ALA A 154 -15.16 -9.72 -46.31
CA ALA A 154 -14.24 -9.10 -45.37
C ALA A 154 -14.93 -8.68 -44.06
N VAL A 155 -14.21 -8.82 -42.95
CA VAL A 155 -14.57 -8.33 -41.61
C VAL A 155 -13.43 -7.48 -41.04
N THR A 156 -13.78 -6.47 -40.27
CA THR A 156 -12.82 -5.67 -39.48
C THR A 156 -12.98 -5.98 -38.00
N PHE A 157 -11.89 -6.39 -37.35
CA PHE A 157 -11.83 -6.52 -35.90
C PHE A 157 -11.21 -5.27 -35.28
N THR A 158 -11.77 -4.79 -34.18
CA THR A 158 -11.28 -3.63 -33.43
C THR A 158 -11.24 -3.95 -31.96
N THR A 159 -10.06 -3.81 -31.37
CA THR A 159 -9.76 -3.99 -29.95
C THR A 159 -9.54 -2.63 -29.32
N THR A 160 -10.26 -2.34 -28.25
CA THR A 160 -10.13 -1.11 -27.47
C THR A 160 -9.60 -1.43 -26.09
N ALA A 161 -8.60 -0.66 -25.64
CA ALA A 161 -8.03 -0.74 -24.32
C ALA A 161 -8.43 0.50 -23.52
N SER A 162 -8.83 0.33 -22.26
CA SER A 162 -9.18 1.40 -21.33
C SER A 162 -8.25 1.35 -20.12
N SER A 163 -7.98 2.50 -19.49
CA SER A 163 -7.17 2.69 -18.25
C SER A 163 -5.73 2.12 -18.25
N GLY A 164 -5.25 1.61 -19.40
CA GLY A 164 -3.88 1.16 -19.59
C GLY A 164 -2.94 2.25 -20.10
N ALA A 165 -1.64 2.04 -19.93
CA ALA A 165 -0.60 2.93 -20.44
C ALA A 165 -0.05 2.41 -21.78
N ALA A 166 -0.02 3.28 -22.80
CA ALA A 166 0.63 2.97 -24.08
C ALA A 166 2.17 2.87 -23.93
N PRO A 167 2.88 2.11 -24.78
CA PRO A 167 2.35 1.29 -25.89
C PRO A 167 1.65 0.00 -25.43
N PHE A 168 0.77 -0.53 -26.30
CA PHE A 168 0.05 -1.78 -26.08
C PHE A 168 0.58 -2.89 -27.00
N THR A 169 0.62 -4.12 -26.49
CA THR A 169 0.90 -5.32 -27.28
C THR A 169 -0.34 -6.21 -27.35
N TYR A 170 -0.63 -6.78 -28.52
CA TYR A 170 -1.84 -7.55 -28.78
C TYR A 170 -1.50 -8.98 -29.20
N GLN A 171 -2.17 -9.95 -28.63
CA GLN A 171 -2.08 -11.37 -29.00
C GLN A 171 -3.49 -11.94 -29.18
N TYR A 172 -3.84 -12.26 -30.42
CA TYR A 172 -5.13 -12.84 -30.77
C TYR A 172 -5.03 -14.36 -30.90
N VAL A 173 -6.05 -15.07 -30.44
CA VAL A 173 -6.22 -16.52 -30.60
C VAL A 173 -7.67 -16.83 -31.02
N GLY A 174 -7.88 -17.96 -31.70
CA GLY A 174 -9.22 -18.38 -32.14
C GLY A 174 -9.76 -17.65 -33.37
N LEU A 175 -8.92 -16.91 -34.10
CA LEU A 175 -9.32 -16.22 -35.34
C LEU A 175 -9.67 -17.21 -36.47
N PRO A 176 -10.60 -16.85 -37.38
CA PRO A 176 -10.88 -17.64 -38.57
C PRO A 176 -9.66 -17.83 -39.48
N SER A 177 -9.64 -18.94 -40.23
CA SER A 177 -8.67 -19.13 -41.30
C SER A 177 -8.77 -17.98 -42.31
N GLY A 178 -7.63 -17.43 -42.74
CA GLY A 178 -7.59 -16.22 -43.59
C GLY A 178 -7.36 -14.90 -42.82
N CYS A 179 -7.36 -14.92 -41.49
CA CYS A 179 -7.09 -13.73 -40.67
C CYS A 179 -5.66 -13.59 -40.14
N GLY A 180 -4.81 -14.61 -40.29
CA GLY A 180 -3.40 -14.56 -39.87
C GLY A 180 -3.21 -14.35 -38.36
N THR A 181 -2.08 -13.72 -37.99
CA THR A 181 -1.71 -13.44 -36.59
C THR A 181 -1.45 -11.93 -36.40
N PRO A 182 -2.51 -11.10 -36.38
CA PRO A 182 -2.37 -9.66 -36.23
C PRO A 182 -1.83 -9.30 -34.84
N THR A 183 -1.14 -8.16 -34.75
CA THR A 183 -0.56 -7.62 -33.51
C THR A 183 -0.97 -6.17 -33.26
N THR A 184 -1.95 -5.67 -34.00
CA THR A 184 -2.46 -4.30 -33.96
C THR A 184 -3.84 -4.23 -33.29
N ALA A 185 -4.22 -3.02 -32.85
CA ALA A 185 -5.53 -2.77 -32.24
C ALA A 185 -6.69 -2.99 -33.23
N ALA A 186 -6.45 -2.78 -34.53
CA ALA A 186 -7.45 -3.04 -35.56
C ALA A 186 -6.79 -3.72 -36.77
N PHE A 187 -7.52 -4.66 -37.37
CA PHE A 187 -7.11 -5.35 -38.60
C PHE A 187 -8.33 -5.80 -39.39
N ARG A 188 -8.13 -5.98 -40.69
CA ARG A 188 -9.16 -6.46 -41.63
C ARG A 188 -8.71 -7.79 -42.22
N CYS A 189 -9.63 -8.74 -42.32
CA CYS A 189 -9.37 -10.04 -42.95
C CYS A 189 -10.60 -10.61 -43.65
N THR A 190 -10.40 -11.71 -44.37
CA THR A 190 -11.43 -12.41 -45.13
C THR A 190 -11.43 -13.89 -44.74
N PRO A 191 -12.39 -14.36 -43.93
CA PRO A 191 -12.48 -15.75 -43.51
C PRO A 191 -12.68 -16.73 -44.67
N THR A 192 -11.97 -17.85 -44.64
CA THR A 192 -11.99 -18.89 -45.69
C THR A 192 -12.66 -20.19 -45.27
N THR A 193 -13.13 -20.29 -44.03
CA THR A 193 -13.87 -21.44 -43.51
C THR A 193 -15.09 -20.93 -42.74
N ALA A 194 -16.25 -21.56 -42.96
CA ALA A 194 -17.47 -21.25 -42.22
C ALA A 194 -17.44 -21.92 -40.83
N GLY A 195 -18.07 -21.30 -39.84
CA GLY A 195 -18.08 -21.83 -38.48
C GLY A 195 -18.24 -20.77 -37.39
N SER A 196 -18.22 -21.23 -36.14
CA SER A 196 -18.21 -20.38 -34.95
C SER A 196 -16.80 -20.31 -34.37
N TYR A 197 -16.34 -19.10 -34.10
CA TYR A 197 -14.98 -18.81 -33.67
C TYR A 197 -14.99 -18.08 -32.32
N PRO A 198 -14.57 -18.73 -31.22
CA PRO A 198 -14.38 -18.08 -29.93
C PRO A 198 -13.04 -17.33 -29.94
N ILE A 199 -13.08 -16.07 -30.35
CA ILE A 199 -11.89 -15.22 -30.45
C ILE A 199 -11.55 -14.69 -29.06
N SER A 200 -10.27 -14.76 -28.69
CA SER A 200 -9.74 -14.13 -27.49
C SER A 200 -8.57 -13.22 -27.85
N VAL A 201 -8.50 -12.04 -27.24
CA VAL A 201 -7.35 -11.14 -27.35
C VAL A 201 -6.78 -10.85 -25.97
N LEU A 202 -5.48 -11.14 -25.80
CA LEU A 202 -4.69 -10.67 -24.67
C LEU A 202 -4.03 -9.34 -25.07
N VAL A 203 -4.21 -8.31 -24.25
CA VAL A 203 -3.50 -7.04 -24.38
C VAL A 203 -2.63 -6.82 -23.16
N ILE A 204 -1.41 -6.33 -23.37
CA ILE A 204 -0.48 -5.95 -22.30
C ILE A 204 -0.10 -4.48 -22.49
N ASP A 205 -0.23 -3.69 -21.42
CA ASP A 205 0.16 -2.28 -21.37
C ASP A 205 1.65 -2.10 -21.07
N ALA A 206 2.16 -0.86 -21.15
CA ALA A 206 3.57 -0.53 -20.93
C ALA A 206 4.07 -0.78 -19.49
N ARG A 207 3.15 -0.89 -18.53
CA ARG A 207 3.47 -1.19 -17.12
C ARG A 207 3.39 -2.70 -16.84
N GLY A 208 3.00 -3.50 -17.83
CA GLY A 208 2.87 -4.94 -17.71
C GLY A 208 1.49 -5.42 -17.25
N PHE A 209 0.50 -4.52 -17.10
CA PHE A 209 -0.86 -4.93 -16.81
C PHE A 209 -1.45 -5.71 -17.98
N ARG A 210 -2.22 -6.75 -17.67
CA ARG A 210 -2.78 -7.70 -18.63
C ARG A 210 -4.29 -7.71 -18.56
N ALA A 211 -4.95 -7.68 -19.71
CA ALA A 211 -6.39 -7.85 -19.80
C ALA A 211 -6.75 -8.72 -21.01
N VAL A 212 -7.81 -9.50 -20.86
CA VAL A 212 -8.31 -10.40 -21.90
C VAL A 212 -9.74 -10.00 -22.26
N ALA A 213 -10.05 -10.03 -23.55
CA ALA A 213 -11.41 -9.87 -24.06
C ALA A 213 -11.75 -11.01 -25.01
N ASN A 214 -13.01 -11.42 -25.00
CA ASN A 214 -13.52 -12.51 -25.83
C ASN A 214 -14.63 -12.02 -26.77
N LEU A 215 -14.74 -12.65 -27.93
CA LEU A 215 -15.80 -12.43 -28.91
C LEU A 215 -16.15 -13.74 -29.61
N ASP A 216 -17.41 -14.14 -29.54
CA ASP A 216 -17.94 -15.21 -30.37
C ASP A 216 -18.31 -14.65 -31.74
N PHE A 217 -17.56 -15.05 -32.77
CA PHE A 217 -17.75 -14.59 -34.14
C PHE A 217 -18.24 -15.71 -35.05
N TYR A 218 -19.21 -15.40 -35.92
CA TYR A 218 -19.83 -16.38 -36.80
C TYR A 218 -19.54 -16.08 -38.28
N VAL A 219 -19.10 -17.12 -38.99
CA VAL A 219 -18.92 -17.10 -40.45
C VAL A 219 -19.97 -18.00 -41.08
N ASN A 220 -20.91 -17.39 -41.81
CA ASN A 220 -21.94 -18.11 -42.56
C ASN A 220 -21.32 -18.84 -43.76
N PRO A 221 -21.89 -20.00 -44.18
CA PRO A 221 -21.50 -20.69 -45.41
C PRO A 221 -21.58 -19.82 -46.66
#